data_AF-A0A661ZVR1-F1
#
_entry.id   AF-A0A661ZVR1-F1
#
_cell.length_a   1.000
_cell.length_b   1.000
_cell.length_c   1.000
_cell.angle_alpha   90.00
_cell.angle_beta   90.00
_cell.angle_gamma   90.00
#
_symmetry.space_group_name_H-M   'P 1'
#
loop_
_entity.id
_entity.type
_entity.pdbx_description
1 polymer ?
#
loop_
_entity_poly.entity_id
_entity_poly.type
_entity_poly.pdbx_seq_one_letter_code
_entity_poly.pdbx_strand_id
1 'polypeptide(L)'
;MPERKLKPLPTLQLERSIAAGAEVSNLSKADVFVDAYFGFSQKLPLPDIFLASIEKANRDSALKISLDLPSGFNKTNGDHLFRPDFILTMAAPKIELIKFGHGPGLFIADIGIPGNLYEHFGICQPDFAKEGIVKFTNLPG
;
A
#
# COMPACT_ATOMS: atom_id res chain seq x y z
N MET A 1 4.39 19.13 5.42
CA MET A 1 4.46 17.93 6.29
C MET A 1 3.90 18.33 7.64
N PRO A 2 2.89 17.67 8.21
CA PRO A 2 2.51 17.97 9.57
C PRO A 2 3.73 17.84 10.48
N GLU A 3 3.95 18.84 11.31
CA GLU A 3 4.90 18.80 12.42
C GLU A 3 4.43 17.78 13.45
N ARG A 4 4.62 16.50 13.14
CA ARG A 4 4.62 15.43 14.14
C ARG A 4 6.01 14.87 14.17
N LYS A 5 6.57 14.81 15.38
CA LYS A 5 7.76 14.01 15.66
C LYS A 5 7.49 12.59 15.15
N LEU A 6 8.09 12.24 14.02
CA LEU A 6 8.01 10.91 13.45
C LEU A 6 8.55 9.90 14.47
N LYS A 7 8.05 8.66 14.42
CA LYS A 7 8.63 7.56 15.19
C LYS A 7 10.07 7.31 14.72
N PRO A 8 10.95 6.73 15.56
CA PRO A 8 12.36 6.56 15.23
C PRO A 8 12.63 5.92 13.86
N LEU A 9 11.89 4.86 13.51
CA LEU A 9 12.07 4.16 12.24
C LEU A 9 11.67 5.02 11.01
N PRO A 10 10.44 5.59 10.94
CA PRO A 10 10.09 6.54 9.87
C PRO A 10 11.03 7.76 9.76
N THR A 11 11.56 8.26 10.89
CA THR A 11 12.58 9.34 10.87
C THR A 11 13.82 8.88 10.12
N LEU A 12 14.38 7.73 10.49
CA LEU A 12 15.56 7.15 9.83
C LEU A 12 15.31 6.83 8.35
N GLN A 13 14.11 6.37 8.01
CA GLN A 13 13.71 6.12 6.61
C GLN A 13 13.66 7.40 5.80
N LEU A 14 13.11 8.48 6.35
CA LEU A 14 13.09 9.79 5.70
C LEU A 14 14.51 10.34 5.50
N GLU A 15 15.36 10.27 6.53
CA GLU A 15 16.77 10.69 6.44
C GLU A 15 17.51 9.95 5.32
N ARG A 16 17.36 8.63 5.26
CA ARG A 16 17.99 7.80 4.20
C ARG A 16 17.43 8.11 2.81
N SER A 17 16.13 8.35 2.72
CA SER A 17 15.48 8.71 1.45
C SER A 17 16.02 10.04 0.92
N ILE A 18 16.12 11.06 1.78
CA ILE A 18 16.70 12.36 1.43
C ILE A 18 18.18 12.21 1.05
N ALA A 19 18.95 11.43 1.82
CA ALA A 19 20.35 11.16 1.49
C ALA A 19 20.53 10.42 0.15
N ALA A 20 19.53 9.66 -0.29
CA ALA A 20 19.49 9.00 -1.59
C ALA A 20 18.96 9.90 -2.74
N GLY A 21 18.62 11.16 -2.45
CA GLY A 21 18.19 12.15 -3.45
C GLY A 21 16.68 12.39 -3.49
N ALA A 22 15.90 11.88 -2.54
CA ALA A 22 14.48 12.23 -2.46
C ALA A 22 14.29 13.68 -1.97
N GLU A 23 13.29 14.35 -2.54
CA GLU A 23 12.94 15.73 -2.17
C GLU A 23 11.61 15.78 -1.42
N VAL A 24 11.53 16.66 -0.43
CA VAL A 24 10.26 17.01 0.21
C VAL A 24 9.71 18.25 -0.46
N SER A 25 8.85 18.07 -1.46
CA SER A 25 8.25 19.16 -2.22
C SER A 25 6.74 18.96 -2.42
N ASN A 26 6.05 20.06 -2.70
CA ASN A 26 4.65 20.03 -3.09
C ASN A 26 4.59 19.96 -4.63
N LEU A 27 4.44 18.75 -5.17
CA LEU A 27 4.31 18.56 -6.61
C LEU A 27 2.89 18.90 -7.09
N SER A 28 2.78 19.54 -8.25
CA SER A 28 1.50 19.86 -8.89
C SER A 28 0.96 18.73 -9.76
N LYS A 29 1.85 17.89 -10.31
CA LYS A 29 1.55 16.73 -11.15
C LYS A 29 2.56 15.62 -10.88
N ALA A 30 2.16 14.37 -11.11
CA ALA A 30 3.05 13.21 -11.09
C ALA A 30 2.64 12.22 -12.19
N ASP A 31 3.59 11.44 -12.69
CA ASP A 31 3.27 10.31 -13.57
C ASP A 31 2.79 9.09 -12.77
N VAL A 32 3.27 8.96 -11.52
CA VAL A 32 2.92 7.89 -10.58
C VAL A 32 2.71 8.47 -9.18
N PHE A 33 1.63 8.07 -8.53
CA PHE A 33 1.34 8.37 -7.13
C PHE A 33 1.33 7.08 -6.31
N VAL A 34 2.18 7.01 -5.29
CA VAL A 34 2.24 5.87 -4.36
C VAL A 34 1.56 6.24 -3.05
N ASP A 35 0.40 5.64 -2.79
CA ASP A 35 -0.30 5.70 -1.51
C ASP A 35 0.39 4.78 -0.50
N ALA A 36 1.21 5.39 0.34
CA ALA A 36 1.91 4.76 1.45
C ALA A 36 1.59 5.45 2.80
N TYR A 37 0.45 6.14 2.88
CA TYR A 37 0.05 6.83 4.12
C TYR A 37 -0.39 5.85 5.19
N PHE A 38 -1.18 4.85 4.80
CA PHE A 38 -1.81 3.89 5.69
C PHE A 38 -1.90 2.51 5.03
N GLY A 39 -1.84 1.47 5.86
CA GLY A 39 -2.05 0.08 5.43
C GLY A 39 -3.10 -0.62 6.28
N PHE A 40 -2.91 -1.90 6.57
CA PHE A 40 -3.87 -2.75 7.29
C PHE A 40 -4.26 -2.28 8.70
N SER A 41 -3.36 -1.57 9.40
CA SER A 41 -3.57 -1.11 10.78
C SER A 41 -4.25 0.27 10.88
N GLN A 42 -4.72 0.81 9.75
CA GLN A 42 -5.41 2.09 9.70
C GLN A 42 -6.67 2.11 10.58
N LYS A 43 -6.97 3.28 11.14
CA LYS A 43 -8.16 3.53 11.94
C LYS A 43 -8.96 4.66 11.30
N LEU A 44 -10.24 4.40 11.07
CA LEU A 44 -11.18 5.38 10.52
C LEU A 44 -11.88 6.17 11.64
N PRO A 45 -12.23 7.45 11.41
CA PRO A 45 -11.91 8.25 10.22
C PRO A 45 -10.41 8.61 10.13
N LEU A 46 -9.90 8.81 8.92
CA LEU A 46 -8.52 9.28 8.73
C LEU A 46 -8.39 10.75 9.18
N PRO A 47 -7.21 11.18 9.65
CA PRO A 47 -6.97 12.60 9.95
C PRO A 47 -7.10 13.48 8.70
N ASP A 48 -7.73 14.65 8.84
CA ASP A 48 -8.05 15.59 7.75
C ASP A 48 -6.87 15.96 6.85
N ILE A 49 -5.67 16.00 7.43
CA ILE A 49 -4.44 16.34 6.70
C ILE A 49 -4.12 15.37 5.55
N PHE A 50 -4.61 14.13 5.63
CA PHE A 50 -4.45 13.15 4.55
C PHE A 50 -5.57 13.26 3.52
N LEU A 51 -6.76 13.73 3.89
CA LEU A 51 -7.93 13.78 3.01
C LEU A 51 -7.67 14.68 1.78
N ALA A 52 -7.12 15.87 1.98
CA ALA A 52 -6.81 16.78 0.88
C ALA A 52 -5.78 16.19 -0.11
N SER A 53 -4.80 15.44 0.41
CA SER A 53 -3.77 14.79 -0.42
C SER A 53 -4.35 13.62 -1.21
N ILE A 54 -5.18 12.79 -0.56
CA ILE A 54 -5.89 11.66 -1.19
C ILE A 54 -6.83 12.17 -2.28
N GLU A 55 -7.62 13.20 -2.00
CA GLU A 55 -8.53 13.79 -2.97
C GLU A 55 -7.79 14.36 -4.19
N LYS A 56 -6.67 15.04 -3.96
CA LYS A 56 -5.83 15.55 -5.05
C LYS A 56 -5.30 14.40 -5.90
N ALA A 57 -4.76 13.36 -5.27
CA ALA A 57 -4.24 12.20 -5.98
C ALA A 57 -5.31 11.46 -6.80
N ASN A 58 -6.52 11.31 -6.26
CA ASN A 58 -7.65 10.70 -6.97
C ASN A 58 -8.11 11.48 -8.21
N ARG A 59 -7.89 12.81 -8.23
CA ARG A 59 -8.22 13.67 -9.38
C ARG A 59 -7.08 13.76 -10.40
N ASP A 60 -5.88 13.31 -10.03
CA ASP A 60 -4.73 13.32 -10.92
C ASP A 60 -4.80 12.16 -11.94
N SER A 61 -4.22 12.38 -13.12
CA SER A 61 -4.07 11.37 -14.16
C SER A 61 -2.93 10.39 -13.89
N ALA A 62 -2.16 10.58 -12.81
CA ALA A 62 -1.09 9.70 -12.37
C ALA A 62 -1.56 8.24 -12.26
N LEU A 63 -0.65 7.31 -12.56
CA LEU A 63 -0.83 5.91 -12.19
C LEU A 63 -0.83 5.80 -10.66
N LYS A 64 -1.88 5.23 -10.08
CA LYS A 64 -2.08 5.17 -8.63
C LYS A 64 -1.78 3.79 -8.10
N ILE A 65 -0.81 3.69 -7.20
CA ILE A 65 -0.41 2.43 -6.56
C ILE A 65 -0.66 2.57 -5.07
N SER A 66 -1.35 1.61 -4.47
CA SER A 66 -1.46 1.52 -3.01
C SER A 66 -0.53 0.43 -2.46
N LEU A 67 0.21 0.76 -1.41
CA LEU A 67 0.99 -0.21 -0.65
C LEU A 67 0.16 -0.78 0.51
N ASP A 68 0.16 -2.11 0.63
CA ASP A 68 -0.58 -2.90 1.61
C ASP A 68 -2.11 -2.92 1.38
N LEU A 69 -2.80 -1.80 1.62
CA LEU A 69 -4.23 -1.57 1.38
C LEU A 69 -4.47 -0.08 1.14
N PRO A 70 -5.46 0.32 0.32
CA PRO A 70 -5.72 1.73 0.06
C PRO A 70 -6.05 2.49 1.34
N SER A 71 -5.52 3.71 1.42
CA SER A 71 -5.86 4.65 2.47
C SER A 71 -7.36 4.89 2.51
N GLY A 72 -7.93 4.75 3.70
CA GLY A 72 -9.36 4.86 3.95
C GLY A 72 -10.10 3.52 3.88
N PHE A 73 -9.41 2.39 3.71
CA PHE A 73 -10.04 1.09 3.59
C PHE A 73 -10.85 0.70 4.83
N ASN A 74 -12.13 0.40 4.59
CA ASN A 74 -13.08 -0.06 5.59
C ASN A 74 -13.18 -1.59 5.55
N LYS A 75 -12.70 -2.24 6.61
CA LYS A 75 -12.69 -3.70 6.75
C LYS A 75 -14.05 -4.36 6.77
N THR A 76 -15.14 -3.61 6.96
CA THR A 76 -16.50 -4.15 6.95
C THR A 76 -17.05 -4.25 5.52
N ASN A 77 -17.03 -3.16 4.77
CA ASN A 77 -17.69 -3.09 3.45
C ASN A 77 -16.74 -3.04 2.25
N GLY A 78 -15.43 -2.79 2.44
CA GLY A 78 -14.44 -2.69 1.36
C GLY A 78 -14.29 -1.29 0.76
N ASP A 79 -15.08 -0.32 1.23
CA ASP A 79 -14.96 1.08 0.80
C ASP A 79 -13.58 1.63 1.13
N HIS A 80 -13.11 2.57 0.31
CA HIS A 80 -11.81 3.20 0.47
C HIS A 80 -11.82 4.63 -0.06
N LEU A 81 -10.99 5.49 0.54
CA LEU A 81 -10.91 6.90 0.15
C LEU A 81 -9.95 7.10 -1.02
N PHE A 82 -8.80 6.41 -1.02
CA PHE A 82 -7.85 6.41 -2.13
C PHE A 82 -8.23 5.36 -3.19
N ARG A 83 -8.23 5.73 -4.47
CA ARG A 83 -8.67 4.89 -5.60
C ARG A 83 -7.47 4.40 -6.43
N PRO A 84 -6.88 3.24 -6.10
CA PRO A 84 -5.70 2.74 -6.80
C PRO A 84 -6.04 2.08 -8.14
N ASP A 85 -5.10 2.17 -9.08
CA ASP A 85 -5.03 1.32 -10.27
C ASP A 85 -4.39 -0.05 -9.92
N PHE A 86 -3.44 -0.05 -8.98
CA PHE A 86 -2.75 -1.24 -8.49
C PHE A 86 -2.64 -1.28 -6.96
N ILE A 87 -2.74 -2.47 -6.37
CA ILE A 87 -2.45 -2.71 -4.95
C ILE A 87 -1.29 -3.69 -4.85
N LEU A 88 -0.25 -3.31 -4.10
CA LEU A 88 0.88 -4.17 -3.75
C LEU A 88 0.82 -4.51 -2.26
N THR A 89 0.33 -5.69 -1.92
CA THR A 89 0.41 -6.21 -0.54
C THR A 89 1.77 -6.88 -0.28
N MET A 90 2.12 -7.11 0.98
CA MET A 90 3.40 -7.68 1.37
C MET A 90 3.23 -9.01 2.10
N ALA A 91 4.19 -9.91 1.90
CA ALA A 91 4.29 -11.26 2.49
C ALA A 91 3.18 -12.24 2.05
N ALA A 92 1.95 -12.07 2.53
CA ALA A 92 0.85 -12.99 2.30
C ALA A 92 -0.36 -12.29 1.65
N PRO A 93 -1.18 -13.01 0.87
CA PRO A 93 -2.47 -12.48 0.42
C PRO A 93 -3.33 -12.12 1.64
N LYS A 94 -3.83 -10.89 1.68
CA LYS A 94 -4.80 -10.50 2.71
C LYS A 94 -6.21 -10.88 2.27
N ILE A 95 -7.04 -11.32 3.21
CA ILE A 95 -8.45 -11.60 2.96
C ILE A 95 -9.21 -10.35 2.47
N GLU A 96 -8.76 -9.17 2.88
CA GLU A 96 -9.29 -7.88 2.43
C GLU A 96 -9.21 -7.70 0.92
N LEU A 97 -8.21 -8.30 0.26
CA LEU A 97 -8.03 -8.18 -1.19
C LEU A 97 -9.20 -8.75 -1.99
N ILE A 98 -9.93 -9.71 -1.41
CA ILE A 98 -11.11 -10.32 -2.03
C ILE A 98 -12.18 -9.25 -2.33
N LYS A 99 -12.27 -8.20 -1.52
CA LYS A 99 -13.28 -7.14 -1.67
C LYS A 99 -13.08 -6.24 -2.88
N PHE A 100 -11.90 -6.29 -3.51
CA PHE A 100 -11.59 -5.47 -4.67
C PHE A 100 -12.01 -6.12 -5.99
N GLY A 101 -12.35 -7.41 -5.99
CA GLY A 101 -12.75 -8.14 -7.19
C GLY A 101 -11.79 -7.88 -8.36
N HIS A 102 -12.33 -7.57 -9.53
CA HIS A 102 -11.56 -7.24 -10.74
C HIS A 102 -11.23 -5.75 -10.90
N GLY A 103 -11.31 -4.94 -9.85
CA GLY A 103 -11.03 -3.51 -9.91
C GLY A 103 -9.53 -3.23 -10.13
N PRO A 104 -8.74 -2.96 -9.06
CA PRO A 104 -7.31 -2.75 -9.18
C PRO A 104 -6.55 -4.03 -9.51
N GLY A 105 -5.42 -3.93 -10.21
CA GLY A 105 -4.49 -5.04 -10.36
C GLY A 105 -3.83 -5.36 -9.02
N LEU A 106 -3.88 -6.63 -8.61
CA LEU A 106 -3.39 -7.09 -7.31
C LEU A 106 -2.03 -7.76 -7.44
N PHE A 107 -1.08 -7.35 -6.59
CA PHE A 107 0.27 -7.89 -6.53
C PHE A 107 0.67 -8.19 -5.09
N ILE A 108 1.58 -9.16 -4.91
CA ILE A 108 2.17 -9.53 -3.62
C ILE A 108 3.68 -9.42 -3.73
N ALA A 109 4.31 -8.69 -2.81
CA ALA A 109 5.77 -8.60 -2.69
C ALA A 109 6.31 -9.59 -1.67
N ASP A 110 7.43 -10.23 -2.02
CA ASP A 110 8.31 -10.90 -1.07
C ASP A 110 9.02 -9.85 -0.22
N ILE A 111 9.01 -10.05 1.10
CA ILE A 111 9.74 -9.22 2.07
C ILE A 111 10.73 -10.05 2.90
N GLY A 112 11.07 -11.25 2.42
CA GLY A 112 12.02 -12.16 3.06
C GLY A 112 11.42 -12.97 4.21
N ILE A 113 10.11 -13.25 4.17
CA ILE A 113 9.49 -14.13 5.17
C ILE A 113 9.90 -15.58 4.90
N PRO A 114 10.48 -16.29 5.87
CA PRO A 114 10.87 -17.69 5.69
C PRO A 114 9.66 -18.62 5.40
N GLY A 115 9.84 -19.58 4.49
CA GLY A 115 8.80 -20.53 4.09
C GLY A 115 8.15 -21.29 5.25
N ASN A 116 8.94 -21.70 6.24
CA ASN A 116 8.44 -22.40 7.44
C ASN A 116 7.45 -21.55 8.26
N LEU A 117 7.48 -20.22 8.16
CA LEU A 117 6.51 -19.36 8.83
C LEU A 117 5.16 -19.37 8.10
N TYR A 118 5.16 -19.43 6.77
CA TYR A 118 3.93 -19.63 6.00
C TYR A 118 3.27 -20.97 6.33
N GLU A 119 4.06 -22.04 6.37
CA GLU A 119 3.61 -23.38 6.76
C GLU A 119 3.02 -23.39 8.18
N HIS A 120 3.70 -22.75 9.14
CA HIS A 120 3.22 -22.65 10.52
C HIS A 120 1.83 -22.00 10.63
N PHE A 121 1.54 -21.01 9.77
CA PHE A 121 0.23 -20.34 9.73
C PHE A 121 -0.75 -20.98 8.73
N GLY A 122 -0.40 -22.08 8.07
CA GLY A 122 -1.25 -22.74 7.07
C GLY A 122 -1.51 -21.88 5.83
N ILE A 123 -0.60 -20.96 5.51
CA ILE A 123 -0.70 -20.08 4.35
C ILE A 123 0.11 -20.70 3.21
N CYS A 124 -0.46 -20.78 2.01
CA CYS A 124 0.30 -21.12 0.82
C CYS A 124 1.19 -19.94 0.44
N GLN A 125 2.51 -20.13 0.54
CA GLN A 125 3.49 -19.12 0.13
C GLN A 125 3.33 -18.83 -1.37
N PRO A 126 3.22 -17.55 -1.78
CA PRO A 126 3.29 -17.19 -3.19
C PRO A 126 4.63 -17.61 -3.82
N ASP A 127 4.61 -18.01 -5.09
CA ASP A 127 5.84 -18.44 -5.79
C ASP A 127 6.73 -17.24 -6.16
N PHE A 128 7.62 -16.86 -5.24
CA PHE A 128 8.62 -15.80 -5.44
C PHE A 128 9.92 -16.30 -6.11
N ALA A 129 9.98 -17.54 -6.59
CA ALA A 129 11.25 -18.15 -7.04
C ALA A 129 11.89 -17.42 -8.23
N LYS A 130 11.07 -16.78 -9.08
CA LYS A 130 11.53 -16.05 -10.27
C LYS A 130 11.51 -14.53 -10.09
N GLU A 131 10.55 -14.01 -9.34
CA GLU A 131 10.30 -12.58 -9.19
C GLU A 131 9.92 -12.26 -7.74
N GLY A 132 10.45 -11.16 -7.20
CA GLY A 132 10.12 -10.70 -5.85
C GLY A 132 8.75 -10.03 -5.74
N ILE A 133 8.03 -9.85 -6.85
CA ILE A 133 6.65 -9.34 -6.88
C ILE A 133 5.87 -10.22 -7.85
N VAL A 134 4.76 -10.79 -7.39
CA VAL A 134 3.92 -11.67 -8.21
C VAL A 134 2.50 -11.13 -8.33
N LYS A 135 1.88 -11.34 -9.48
CA LYS A 135 0.47 -10.98 -9.70
C LYS A 135 -0.42 -11.96 -8.94
N PHE A 136 -1.37 -11.44 -8.17
CA PHE A 136 -2.37 -12.23 -7.48
C PHE A 136 -3.59 -12.48 -8.38
N THR A 137 -3.83 -13.74 -8.75
CA THR A 137 -4.90 -14.12 -9.67
C THR A 137 -6.02 -14.95 -9.03
N ASN A 138 -5.84 -15.42 -7.80
CA ASN A 138 -6.80 -16.29 -7.10
C ASN A 138 -7.77 -15.50 -6.22
N LEU A 139 -8.64 -14.72 -6.85
CA LEU A 139 -9.83 -14.21 -6.18
C LEU A 139 -10.90 -15.32 -6.18
N PRO A 140 -11.55 -15.62 -5.04
CA PRO A 140 -12.73 -16.48 -5.07
C PRO A 140 -13.78 -15.84 -5.98
N GLY A 141 -14.24 -16.59 -6.99
CA GLY A 141 -15.33 -16.19 -7.88
C GLY A 141 -16.70 -16.25 -7.21
#